data_AF-A0A8C8W7C9-F1
#
_entry.id   AF-A0A8C8W7C9-F1
#
_cell.length_a   1.000
_cell.length_b   1.000
_cell.length_c   1.000
_cell.angle_alpha   90.00
_cell.angle_beta   90.00
_cell.angle_gamma   90.00
#
_symmetry.space_group_name_H-M   'P 1'
#
loop_
_entity.id
_entity.type
_entity.pdbx_description
1 polymer ?
#
loop_
_entity_poly.entity_id
_entity_poly.type
_entity_poly.pdbx_seq_one_letter_code
_entity_poly.pdbx_strand_id
1 'polypeptide(L)'
;MTFIFTALFSPCHCQTHSPPVSYFLAGTLHKPYIKAEPASVVTSGSAVSIWCEGNLDAEIYVLHKEGSKKHLGTRSPEKPGNKAKFSIPSVTQEHGGQYRCYCYSSAGWSEPSDTLEIVVTGIYNNKTSLTALPSPVVTFGENMTLNCVSKKGYDKFTLTKKGQKFLSSQNSQFIPSITQYQALFSIDHVTPDHRGTFRCYGYYNQTPHLWSVPSEALEIHISGLSKKPNLLTYQGQILDPGKSLTLQCCSDINYDRFALYKLGGADFTQNGGQWTQSGLSLANFTVGPVSSSIAGQYRCYGAHNLSSEWSASSDPLDIMITGQRPFSPSLSVKPNSTVHSGDNVTLMCQSTFKVDTFILSKEGAAHQPQRLKSKSEAWDFQAEFSMSAVMSDLSGTYRCYGSQDSSPYLLSYASGPVELTVSGKVTLNSQTVTFPTHDVTCVSGLEGYLKALVGVSVAFFLFLFILIFLLLRRRHQGKFRKDGRHCLSLITSLLQRSAEEDPQGETNAQVKGSRLRRAGAVLPSVMSGEVLDTKDGQAEDDREMDDAESEEPQDVTYAQLCTRSLRQGTAAPPPSQAGEAPEESTVYAALAVTQQGSVPSNKEQ
;
A
#
# COMPACT_ATOMS: atom_id res chain seq x y z
N MET A 1 -50.88 47.43 83.41
CA MET A 1 -51.01 47.18 81.96
C MET A 1 -49.81 46.37 81.52
N THR A 2 -50.01 45.11 81.16
CA THR A 2 -48.93 44.14 80.93
C THR A 2 -48.81 43.92 79.44
N PHE A 3 -47.69 44.32 78.85
CA PHE A 3 -47.46 44.23 77.41
C PHE A 3 -47.18 42.78 77.01
N ILE A 4 -48.02 42.23 76.13
CA ILE A 4 -47.87 40.86 75.61
C ILE A 4 -47.04 40.91 74.32
N PHE A 5 -45.97 40.13 74.30
CA PHE A 5 -45.21 39.85 73.07
C PHE A 5 -46.00 38.90 72.16
N THR A 6 -46.08 39.21 70.87
CA THR A 6 -46.49 38.27 69.82
C THR A 6 -45.39 38.11 68.78
N ALA A 7 -45.07 36.86 68.46
CA ALA A 7 -43.94 36.51 67.59
C ALA A 7 -44.30 36.65 66.10
N LEU A 8 -43.36 37.18 65.31
CA LEU A 8 -43.41 37.16 63.85
C LEU A 8 -42.70 35.89 63.33
N PHE A 9 -43.47 34.97 62.75
CA PHE A 9 -42.93 33.84 62.00
C PHE A 9 -42.75 34.20 60.52
N SER A 10 -41.54 34.02 60.00
CA SER A 10 -41.25 34.12 58.56
C SER A 10 -41.56 32.80 57.84
N PRO A 11 -42.19 32.82 56.66
CA PRO A 11 -42.16 31.73 55.70
C PRO A 11 -41.00 31.90 54.69
N CYS A 12 -40.33 30.80 54.34
CA CYS A 12 -39.20 30.78 53.42
C CYS A 12 -39.57 31.22 51.99
N HIS A 13 -38.62 31.83 51.28
CA HIS A 13 -38.72 32.12 49.84
C HIS A 13 -37.75 31.24 49.05
N CYS A 14 -38.25 30.18 48.43
CA CYS A 14 -37.50 29.28 47.56
C CYS A 14 -38.29 29.03 46.27
N GLN A 15 -37.91 29.66 45.17
CA GLN A 15 -38.37 29.29 43.83
C GLN A 15 -37.22 29.43 42.82
N THR A 16 -36.38 28.39 42.76
CA THR A 16 -35.38 28.26 41.69
C THR A 16 -36.07 27.91 40.38
N HIS A 17 -36.22 28.87 39.47
CA HIS A 17 -36.65 28.59 38.11
C HIS A 17 -35.57 27.83 37.35
N SER A 18 -35.77 26.52 37.15
CA SER A 18 -35.07 25.76 36.12
C SER A 18 -35.55 26.19 34.73
N PRO A 19 -34.66 26.24 33.71
CA PRO A 19 -35.09 26.40 32.33
C PRO A 19 -35.81 25.13 31.85
N PRO A 20 -36.78 25.24 30.93
CA PRO A 20 -37.55 24.09 30.47
C PRO A 20 -36.68 23.14 29.65
N VAL A 21 -36.75 21.85 29.96
CA VAL A 21 -36.20 20.78 29.11
C VAL A 21 -37.15 20.62 27.93
N SER A 22 -36.78 21.14 26.76
CA SER A 22 -37.56 20.98 25.53
C SER A 22 -37.36 19.57 24.97
N TYR A 23 -38.41 18.74 25.07
CA TYR A 23 -38.45 17.45 24.38
C TYR A 23 -38.58 17.69 22.86
N PHE A 24 -37.55 17.33 22.11
CA PHE A 24 -37.59 17.38 20.64
C PHE A 24 -38.42 16.21 20.13
N LEU A 25 -39.71 16.47 19.86
CA LEU A 25 -40.52 15.58 19.04
C LEU A 25 -39.93 15.53 17.63
N ALA A 26 -39.61 14.34 17.13
CA ALA A 26 -39.16 14.16 15.75
C ALA A 26 -40.28 14.61 14.80
N GLY A 27 -40.02 15.67 14.04
CA GLY A 27 -40.96 16.18 13.05
C GLY A 27 -40.91 15.40 11.74
N THR A 28 -41.89 15.63 10.87
CA THR A 28 -42.06 14.92 9.59
C THR A 28 -41.57 15.71 8.36
N LEU A 29 -40.98 16.90 8.58
CA LEU A 29 -40.43 17.73 7.50
C LEU A 29 -39.01 17.28 7.13
N HIS A 30 -38.66 17.44 5.85
CA HIS A 30 -37.38 16.99 5.28
C HIS A 30 -36.16 17.41 6.12
N LYS A 31 -35.27 16.45 6.41
CA LYS A 31 -34.08 16.68 7.23
C LYS A 31 -33.15 17.75 6.64
N PRO A 32 -32.56 18.63 7.47
CA PRO A 32 -31.56 19.58 7.00
C PRO A 32 -30.22 18.88 6.73
N TYR A 33 -29.48 19.39 5.75
CA TYR A 33 -28.10 19.03 5.48
C TYR A 33 -27.15 19.72 6.46
N ILE A 34 -26.08 19.02 6.87
CA ILE A 34 -25.07 19.51 7.81
C ILE A 34 -23.66 19.32 7.25
N LYS A 35 -22.78 20.32 7.41
CA LYS A 35 -21.35 20.21 7.07
C LYS A 35 -20.45 21.06 7.96
N ALA A 36 -19.18 20.69 8.06
CA ALA A 36 -18.11 21.50 8.65
C ALA A 36 -17.25 22.17 7.58
N GLU A 37 -16.75 23.37 7.85
CA GLU A 37 -15.83 24.12 7.01
C GLU A 37 -14.73 24.75 7.91
N PRO A 38 -13.43 24.59 7.59
CA PRO A 38 -12.88 23.96 6.39
C PRO A 38 -12.91 22.41 6.41
N ALA A 39 -12.97 21.79 7.58
CA ALA A 39 -13.00 20.34 7.75
C ALA A 39 -13.66 19.95 9.08
N SER A 40 -14.02 18.67 9.22
CA SER A 40 -14.55 18.11 10.47
C SER A 40 -13.47 17.65 11.46
N VAL A 41 -12.25 17.43 10.97
CA VAL A 41 -11.05 17.19 11.79
C VAL A 41 -10.31 18.52 11.92
N VAL A 42 -10.28 19.09 13.12
CA VAL A 42 -9.80 20.46 13.39
C VAL A 42 -8.66 20.40 14.41
N THR A 43 -7.68 21.28 14.32
CA THR A 43 -6.62 21.40 15.33
C THR A 43 -7.05 22.35 16.45
N SER A 44 -6.75 21.99 17.69
CA SER A 44 -7.00 22.83 18.87
C SER A 44 -6.47 24.26 18.65
N GLY A 45 -7.27 25.27 19.03
CA GLY A 45 -7.01 26.69 18.77
C GLY A 45 -7.40 27.20 17.38
N SER A 46 -7.73 26.33 16.42
CA SER A 46 -8.18 26.74 15.08
C SER A 46 -9.67 27.06 15.04
N ALA A 47 -10.09 27.86 14.04
CA ALA A 47 -11.50 28.16 13.79
C ALA A 47 -12.19 27.06 12.94
N VAL A 48 -13.48 26.82 13.20
CA VAL A 48 -14.35 25.99 12.34
C VAL A 48 -15.75 26.60 12.27
N SER A 49 -16.42 26.44 11.13
CA SER A 49 -17.82 26.80 10.92
C SER A 49 -18.64 25.55 10.64
N ILE A 50 -19.72 25.34 11.38
CA ILE A 50 -20.72 24.32 11.10
C ILE A 50 -21.88 24.99 10.37
N TRP A 51 -22.26 24.45 9.22
CA TRP A 51 -23.39 24.93 8.43
C TRP A 51 -24.56 23.96 8.53
N CYS A 52 -25.74 24.47 8.85
CA CYS A 52 -27.02 23.82 8.60
C CYS A 52 -27.64 24.42 7.33
N GLU A 53 -28.18 23.61 6.43
CA GLU A 53 -28.85 24.03 5.19
C GLU A 53 -30.14 23.21 5.03
N GLY A 54 -31.25 23.84 4.62
CA GLY A 54 -32.55 23.14 4.57
C GLY A 54 -33.58 23.82 3.68
N ASN A 55 -34.86 23.52 3.93
CA ASN A 55 -35.97 24.03 3.11
C ASN A 55 -36.09 25.57 3.15
N LEU A 56 -36.72 26.15 2.13
CA LEU A 56 -36.79 27.60 1.95
C LEU A 56 -37.59 28.35 3.02
N ASP A 57 -38.44 27.64 3.76
CA ASP A 57 -39.37 28.16 4.75
C ASP A 57 -38.86 28.02 6.21
N ALA A 58 -37.57 27.68 6.40
CA ALA A 58 -36.98 27.55 7.72
C ALA A 58 -36.85 28.93 8.41
N GLU A 59 -37.44 29.07 9.60
CA GLU A 59 -37.39 30.31 10.39
C GLU A 59 -36.18 30.33 11.33
N ILE A 60 -35.87 29.17 11.93
CA ILE A 60 -34.72 28.99 12.82
C ILE A 60 -34.03 27.64 12.59
N TYR A 61 -32.72 27.65 12.77
CA TYR A 61 -31.88 26.45 12.89
C TYR A 61 -31.34 26.33 14.32
N VAL A 62 -31.35 25.11 14.85
CA VAL A 62 -30.78 24.75 16.15
C VAL A 62 -29.65 23.75 15.92
N LEU A 63 -28.45 24.07 16.40
CA LEU A 63 -27.33 23.14 16.41
C LEU A 63 -27.21 22.51 17.80
N HIS A 64 -27.38 21.18 17.85
CA HIS A 64 -27.30 20.40 19.07
C HIS A 64 -26.05 19.51 19.05
N LYS A 65 -25.31 19.49 20.16
CA LYS A 65 -24.21 18.54 20.40
C LYS A 65 -24.72 17.42 21.29
N GLU A 66 -24.54 16.17 20.87
CA GLU A 66 -24.94 15.00 21.65
C GLU A 66 -24.25 14.97 23.03
N GLY A 67 -24.99 14.54 24.06
CA GLY A 67 -24.54 14.55 25.46
C GLY A 67 -24.46 15.92 26.13
N SER A 68 -24.67 17.03 25.42
CA SER A 68 -24.66 18.38 26.00
C SER A 68 -26.05 18.79 26.53
N LYS A 69 -26.09 19.44 27.71
CA LYS A 69 -27.34 19.98 28.28
C LYS A 69 -27.71 21.40 27.78
N LYS A 70 -26.93 21.94 26.84
CA LYS A 70 -27.14 23.27 26.24
C LYS A 70 -26.98 23.18 24.73
N HIS A 71 -27.93 23.70 23.98
CA HIS A 71 -27.76 23.92 22.54
C HIS A 71 -26.58 24.87 22.30
N LEU A 72 -25.76 24.59 21.27
CA LEU A 72 -24.59 25.41 20.96
C LEU A 72 -25.02 26.81 20.46
N GLY A 73 -26.23 26.90 19.90
CA GLY A 73 -26.94 28.13 19.62
C GLY A 73 -28.18 27.90 18.77
N THR A 74 -29.01 28.94 18.69
CA THR A 74 -30.11 29.06 17.71
C THR A 74 -29.74 30.20 16.75
N ARG A 75 -29.93 30.01 15.44
CA ARG A 75 -29.61 30.99 14.40
C ARG A 75 -30.75 31.11 13.39
N SER A 76 -31.06 32.33 12.98
CA SER A 76 -31.88 32.62 11.80
C SER A 76 -31.07 32.37 10.51
N PRO A 77 -31.72 32.03 9.37
CA PRO A 77 -31.03 31.82 8.10
C PRO A 77 -30.39 33.09 7.51
N GLU A 78 -29.28 32.92 6.78
CA GLU A 78 -28.49 33.97 6.10
C GLU A 78 -28.94 34.16 4.63
N LYS A 79 -29.89 35.08 4.40
CA LYS A 79 -30.36 35.41 3.04
C LYS A 79 -29.20 35.86 2.14
N PRO A 80 -29.14 35.42 0.86
CA PRO A 80 -30.20 34.79 0.08
C PRO A 80 -30.31 33.26 0.19
N GLY A 81 -29.54 32.58 1.06
CA GLY A 81 -29.63 31.14 1.26
C GLY A 81 -30.40 30.76 2.53
N ASN A 82 -31.12 29.64 2.52
CA ASN A 82 -31.66 29.06 3.75
C ASN A 82 -30.60 28.18 4.42
N LYS A 83 -29.58 28.87 4.93
CA LYS A 83 -28.41 28.31 5.60
C LYS A 83 -28.14 29.08 6.88
N ALA A 84 -27.71 28.39 7.93
CA ALA A 84 -27.28 29.01 9.18
C ALA A 84 -25.84 28.61 9.51
N LYS A 85 -25.02 29.62 9.84
CA LYS A 85 -23.61 29.44 10.18
C LYS A 85 -23.38 29.47 11.70
N PHE A 86 -22.78 28.42 12.23
CA PHE A 86 -22.35 28.31 13.63
C PHE A 86 -20.83 28.35 13.66
N SER A 87 -20.26 29.52 13.99
CA SER A 87 -18.81 29.74 13.99
C SER A 87 -18.23 29.49 15.39
N ILE A 88 -17.23 28.61 15.47
CA ILE A 88 -16.40 28.37 16.66
C ILE A 88 -15.03 28.98 16.35
N PRO A 89 -14.66 30.14 16.94
CA PRO A 89 -13.46 30.87 16.55
C PRO A 89 -12.15 30.23 17.02
N SER A 90 -12.20 29.45 18.11
CA SER A 90 -11.06 28.72 18.66
C SER A 90 -11.57 27.40 19.26
N VAL A 91 -11.34 26.29 18.56
CA VAL A 91 -11.75 24.96 18.99
C VAL A 91 -10.94 24.49 20.20
N THR A 92 -11.61 23.87 21.16
CA THR A 92 -11.04 23.28 22.39
C THR A 92 -11.60 21.87 22.59
N GLN A 93 -11.09 21.10 23.56
CA GLN A 93 -11.55 19.72 23.82
C GLN A 93 -13.07 19.59 24.06
N GLU A 94 -13.73 20.61 24.63
CA GLU A 94 -15.18 20.58 24.88
C GLU A 94 -16.02 20.62 23.58
N HIS A 95 -15.42 21.05 22.47
CA HIS A 95 -16.08 21.12 21.16
C HIS A 95 -16.03 19.81 20.38
N GLY A 96 -15.17 18.84 20.76
CA GLY A 96 -15.15 17.50 20.13
C GLY A 96 -16.42 16.71 20.45
N GLY A 97 -17.08 16.13 19.44
CA GLY A 97 -18.34 15.42 19.61
C GLY A 97 -19.18 15.25 18.35
N GLN A 98 -20.31 14.57 18.52
CA GLN A 98 -21.34 14.39 17.50
C GLN A 98 -22.35 15.56 17.53
N TYR A 99 -22.68 16.09 16.35
CA TYR A 99 -23.57 17.23 16.16
C TYR A 99 -24.72 16.89 15.22
N ARG A 100 -25.90 17.45 15.49
CA ARG A 100 -27.08 17.40 14.61
C ARG A 100 -27.72 18.78 14.47
N CYS A 101 -28.14 19.10 13.25
CA CYS A 101 -28.96 20.27 12.95
C CYS A 101 -30.44 19.89 13.01
N TYR A 102 -31.26 20.81 13.51
CA TYR A 102 -32.71 20.79 13.43
C TYR A 102 -33.15 22.12 12.82
N CYS A 103 -34.20 22.13 12.01
CA CYS A 103 -34.89 23.36 11.62
C CYS A 103 -36.34 23.36 12.07
N TYR A 104 -36.86 24.57 12.32
CA TYR A 104 -38.26 24.82 12.57
C TYR A 104 -38.78 25.83 11.55
N SER A 105 -40.02 25.62 11.14
CA SER A 105 -40.75 26.41 10.16
C SER A 105 -42.20 26.58 10.62
N SER A 106 -42.99 27.38 9.91
CA SER A 106 -44.44 27.48 10.09
C SER A 106 -45.17 26.13 10.03
N ALA A 107 -44.62 25.13 9.33
CA ALA A 107 -45.14 23.76 9.26
C ALA A 107 -44.69 22.84 10.43
N GLY A 108 -43.85 23.34 11.35
CA GLY A 108 -43.32 22.62 12.49
C GLY A 108 -41.83 22.29 12.40
N TRP A 109 -41.40 21.30 13.19
CA TRP A 109 -40.02 20.81 13.25
C TRP A 109 -39.69 19.87 12.08
N SER A 110 -38.41 19.81 11.71
CA SER A 110 -37.88 18.79 10.81
C SER A 110 -37.47 17.51 11.53
N GLU A 111 -37.25 16.47 10.73
CA GLU A 111 -36.34 15.40 11.09
C GLU A 111 -34.93 15.96 11.43
N PRO A 112 -34.14 15.29 12.28
CA PRO A 112 -32.75 15.67 12.53
C PRO A 112 -31.89 15.46 11.27
N SER A 113 -30.85 16.29 11.11
CA SER A 113 -29.80 16.01 10.13
C SER A 113 -29.10 14.68 10.39
N ASP A 114 -28.36 14.21 9.38
CA ASP A 114 -27.29 13.22 9.61
C ASP A 114 -26.32 13.70 10.70
N THR A 115 -25.65 12.78 11.40
CA THR A 115 -24.66 13.17 12.41
C THR A 115 -23.38 13.71 11.78
N LEU A 116 -22.96 14.91 12.18
CA LEU A 116 -21.63 15.45 11.92
C LEU A 116 -20.73 15.23 13.13
N GLU A 117 -19.69 14.41 12.97
CA GLU A 117 -18.65 14.25 13.99
C GLU A 117 -17.57 15.34 13.85
N ILE A 118 -17.37 16.15 14.88
CA ILE A 118 -16.23 17.08 14.99
C ILE A 118 -15.16 16.46 15.87
N VAL A 119 -13.95 16.38 15.33
CA VAL A 119 -12.77 15.84 15.99
C VAL A 119 -11.77 16.95 16.27
N VAL A 120 -11.20 16.95 17.47
CA VAL A 120 -10.17 17.91 17.90
C VAL A 120 -8.81 17.22 18.01
N THR A 121 -7.87 17.64 17.17
CA THR A 121 -6.49 17.16 17.11
C THR A 121 -5.53 18.07 17.88
N GLY A 122 -4.37 17.54 18.28
CA GLY A 122 -3.39 18.26 19.08
C GLY A 122 -3.72 18.32 20.57
N ILE A 123 -4.59 17.45 21.07
CA ILE A 123 -4.90 17.34 22.50
C ILE A 123 -3.82 16.52 23.23
N TYR A 124 -3.39 15.40 22.64
CA TYR A 124 -2.33 14.57 23.22
C TYR A 124 -0.97 14.80 22.56
N ASN A 125 0.00 15.26 23.35
CA ASN A 125 1.33 15.66 22.86
C ASN A 125 2.27 14.51 22.49
N ASN A 126 1.88 13.24 22.63
CA ASN A 126 2.75 12.13 22.24
C ASN A 126 2.69 11.97 20.71
N LYS A 127 3.79 12.32 20.05
CA LYS A 127 3.88 12.29 18.58
C LYS A 127 3.85 10.85 18.05
N THR A 128 2.97 10.62 17.08
CA THR A 128 2.91 9.39 16.28
C THR A 128 3.91 9.45 15.13
N SER A 129 4.37 8.29 14.67
CA SER A 129 5.18 8.12 13.46
C SER A 129 4.41 7.29 12.45
N LEU A 130 4.40 7.69 11.18
CA LEU A 130 3.73 6.98 10.11
C LEU A 130 4.76 6.52 9.08
N THR A 131 4.71 5.26 8.68
CA THR A 131 5.60 4.66 7.68
C THR A 131 4.82 3.80 6.70
N ALA A 132 5.30 3.65 5.46
CA ALA A 132 4.71 2.78 4.45
C ALA A 132 5.57 1.54 4.21
N LEU A 133 4.92 0.39 4.18
CA LEU A 133 5.50 -0.93 3.93
C LEU A 133 4.90 -1.50 2.62
N PRO A 134 5.73 -2.03 1.69
CA PRO A 134 7.19 -2.04 1.72
C PRO A 134 7.80 -0.66 1.43
N SER A 135 7.04 0.27 0.86
CA SER A 135 7.51 1.59 0.42
C SER A 135 6.34 2.57 0.21
N PRO A 136 6.57 3.89 0.23
CA PRO A 136 5.56 4.91 -0.09
C PRO A 136 5.23 5.00 -1.59
N VAL A 137 5.98 4.33 -2.47
CA VAL A 137 5.59 4.03 -3.85
C VAL A 137 5.16 2.57 -3.96
N VAL A 138 3.99 2.31 -4.54
CA VAL A 138 3.41 0.96 -4.65
C VAL A 138 2.80 0.79 -6.05
N THR A 139 2.94 -0.38 -6.67
CA THR A 139 2.39 -0.61 -8.02
C THR A 139 0.88 -0.78 -7.95
N PHE A 140 0.18 -0.29 -8.98
CA PHE A 140 -1.27 -0.50 -9.11
C PHE A 140 -1.65 -1.99 -8.96
N GLY A 141 -2.61 -2.28 -8.09
CA GLY A 141 -3.12 -3.63 -7.82
C GLY A 141 -2.30 -4.47 -6.82
N GLU A 142 -1.10 -4.02 -6.42
CA GLU A 142 -0.36 -4.61 -5.28
C GLU A 142 -0.98 -4.19 -3.95
N ASN A 143 -0.61 -4.88 -2.86
CA ASN A 143 -1.07 -4.56 -1.51
C ASN A 143 0.00 -3.73 -0.77
N MET A 144 -0.43 -2.85 0.11
CA MET A 144 0.47 -2.07 0.97
C MET A 144 -0.02 -2.02 2.41
N THR A 145 0.88 -1.73 3.34
CA THR A 145 0.53 -1.51 4.75
C THR A 145 1.09 -0.17 5.21
N LEU A 146 0.23 0.69 5.72
CA LEU A 146 0.64 1.87 6.47
C LEU A 146 0.79 1.46 7.93
N ASN A 147 2.00 1.60 8.49
CA ASN A 147 2.28 1.31 9.90
C ASN A 147 2.38 2.62 10.67
N CYS A 148 1.47 2.81 11.63
CA CYS A 148 1.50 3.93 12.56
C CYS A 148 1.97 3.48 13.94
N VAL A 149 2.93 4.19 14.53
CA VAL A 149 3.64 3.79 15.75
C VAL A 149 3.73 4.94 16.75
N SER A 150 3.65 4.63 18.05
CA SER A 150 3.86 5.55 19.17
C SER A 150 4.68 4.91 20.28
N LYS A 151 5.51 5.70 20.98
CA LYS A 151 6.21 5.27 22.20
C LYS A 151 5.30 5.19 23.43
N LYS A 152 4.13 5.86 23.42
CA LYS A 152 3.12 5.76 24.47
C LYS A 152 1.86 5.09 23.96
N GLY A 153 1.21 4.34 24.85
CA GLY A 153 -0.05 3.67 24.57
C GLY A 153 -1.15 4.65 24.22
N TYR A 154 -1.75 4.42 23.06
CA TYR A 154 -3.10 4.82 22.69
C TYR A 154 -3.96 3.55 22.61
N ASP A 155 -5.28 3.66 22.71
CA ASP A 155 -6.17 2.51 22.54
C ASP A 155 -6.37 2.20 21.05
N LYS A 156 -6.48 3.26 20.25
CA LYS A 156 -6.71 3.20 18.81
C LYS A 156 -5.85 4.22 18.08
N PHE A 157 -5.54 3.88 16.84
CA PHE A 157 -4.93 4.79 15.87
C PHE A 157 -5.89 5.00 14.71
N THR A 158 -5.70 6.09 13.97
CA THR A 158 -6.44 6.42 12.76
C THR A 158 -5.54 7.08 11.73
N LEU A 159 -5.88 6.91 10.46
CA LEU A 159 -5.30 7.64 9.33
C LEU A 159 -6.29 8.66 8.77
N THR A 160 -5.75 9.82 8.41
CA THR A 160 -6.44 10.82 7.58
C THR A 160 -5.69 10.99 6.27
N LYS A 161 -6.42 11.18 5.18
CA LYS A 161 -5.87 11.60 3.90
C LYS A 161 -6.26 13.05 3.63
N LYS A 162 -5.31 13.88 3.22
CA LYS A 162 -5.54 15.32 2.96
C LYS A 162 -6.69 15.50 1.95
N GLY A 163 -7.71 16.28 2.32
CA GLY A 163 -8.86 16.59 1.48
C GLY A 163 -9.96 15.54 1.41
N GLN A 164 -9.87 14.46 2.18
CA GLN A 164 -10.93 13.44 2.30
C GLN A 164 -11.33 13.24 3.77
N LYS A 165 -12.47 12.57 4.00
CA LYS A 165 -12.88 12.13 5.34
C LYS A 165 -11.93 11.03 5.86
N PHE A 166 -12.00 10.83 7.18
CA PHE A 166 -11.34 9.78 7.97
C PHE A 166 -11.27 8.40 7.28
N LEU A 167 -10.09 7.77 7.31
CA LEU A 167 -9.98 6.33 7.09
C LEU A 167 -10.20 5.59 8.43
N SER A 168 -10.65 4.34 8.34
CA SER A 168 -10.99 3.48 9.48
C SER A 168 -9.96 3.50 10.61
N SER A 169 -10.42 3.46 11.85
CA SER A 169 -9.56 3.29 13.03
C SER A 169 -9.13 1.83 13.20
N GLN A 170 -7.90 1.62 13.68
CA GLN A 170 -7.39 0.30 14.05
C GLN A 170 -7.02 0.26 15.54
N ASN A 171 -7.18 -0.92 16.14
CA ASN A 171 -6.80 -1.16 17.54
C ASN A 171 -5.27 -1.14 17.67
N SER A 172 -4.80 -0.57 18.78
CA SER A 172 -3.40 -0.51 19.15
C SER A 172 -2.87 -1.89 19.58
N GLN A 173 -1.68 -2.25 19.08
CA GLN A 173 -0.97 -3.48 19.40
C GLN A 173 0.37 -3.13 20.07
N PHE A 174 0.64 -3.69 21.24
CA PHE A 174 1.92 -3.50 21.93
C PHE A 174 2.99 -4.43 21.38
N ILE A 175 4.19 -3.90 21.12
CA ILE A 175 5.37 -4.60 20.62
C ILE A 175 6.42 -4.69 21.75
N PRO A 176 6.59 -5.84 22.41
CA PRO A 176 7.50 -5.96 23.55
C PRO A 176 8.99 -5.72 23.20
N SER A 177 9.42 -6.11 21.99
CA SER A 177 10.84 -6.06 21.57
C SER A 177 11.41 -4.66 21.43
N ILE A 178 10.57 -3.66 21.12
CA ILE A 178 10.96 -2.25 20.92
C ILE A 178 10.18 -1.27 21.80
N THR A 179 9.39 -1.79 22.75
CA THR A 179 8.56 -1.04 23.71
C THR A 179 7.72 0.07 23.06
N GLN A 180 7.03 -0.27 21.96
CA GLN A 180 6.19 0.64 21.18
C GLN A 180 4.80 0.06 20.96
N TYR A 181 3.86 0.95 20.63
CA TYR A 181 2.49 0.60 20.26
C TYR A 181 2.30 0.91 18.78
N GLN A 182 1.73 -0.02 18.01
CA GLN A 182 1.48 0.16 16.59
C GLN A 182 0.03 -0.11 16.19
N ALA A 183 -0.33 0.34 15.00
CA ALA A 183 -1.45 -0.17 14.22
C ALA A 183 -1.06 -0.31 12.75
N LEU A 184 -1.47 -1.42 12.16
CA LEU A 184 -1.24 -1.75 10.76
C LEU A 184 -2.54 -1.51 9.98
N PHE A 185 -2.46 -0.66 8.97
CA PHE A 185 -3.57 -0.36 8.06
C PHE A 185 -3.23 -0.96 6.69
N SER A 186 -3.73 -2.17 6.43
CA SER A 186 -3.59 -2.81 5.12
C SER A 186 -4.54 -2.17 4.11
N ILE A 187 -4.02 -1.94 2.91
CA ILE A 187 -4.77 -1.54 1.72
C ILE A 187 -4.51 -2.64 0.70
N ASP A 188 -5.51 -3.49 0.49
CA ASP A 188 -5.49 -4.54 -0.52
C ASP A 188 -5.84 -3.94 -1.89
N HIS A 189 -5.10 -4.33 -2.93
CA HIS A 189 -5.27 -3.86 -4.31
C HIS A 189 -5.29 -2.32 -4.47
N VAL A 190 -4.12 -1.70 -4.35
CA VAL A 190 -3.93 -0.25 -4.45
C VAL A 190 -4.43 0.31 -5.79
N THR A 191 -5.50 1.11 -5.73
CA THR A 191 -6.06 1.91 -6.84
C THR A 191 -5.56 3.37 -6.81
N PRO A 192 -5.60 4.13 -7.93
CA PRO A 192 -5.15 5.52 -8.01
C PRO A 192 -5.74 6.46 -6.93
N ASP A 193 -6.94 6.16 -6.45
CA ASP A 193 -7.61 6.90 -5.38
C ASP A 193 -6.88 6.86 -4.02
N HIS A 194 -5.94 5.93 -3.83
CA HIS A 194 -5.10 5.89 -2.63
C HIS A 194 -3.92 6.88 -2.69
N ARG A 195 -3.61 7.47 -3.86
CA ARG A 195 -2.56 8.50 -4.01
C ARG A 195 -2.86 9.74 -3.18
N GLY A 196 -1.89 10.22 -2.41
CA GLY A 196 -1.99 11.49 -1.67
C GLY A 196 -1.25 11.50 -0.33
N THR A 197 -1.41 12.58 0.43
CA THR A 197 -0.73 12.78 1.71
C THR A 197 -1.55 12.24 2.89
N PHE A 198 -0.96 11.33 3.65
CA PHE A 198 -1.54 10.72 4.86
C PHE A 198 -0.90 11.28 6.13
N ARG A 199 -1.68 11.28 7.23
CA ARG A 199 -1.23 11.53 8.59
C ARG A 199 -1.92 10.58 9.56
N CYS A 200 -1.19 10.12 10.57
CA CYS A 200 -1.72 9.29 11.63
C CYS A 200 -1.94 10.06 12.95
N TYR A 201 -2.96 9.66 13.70
CA TYR A 201 -3.24 10.11 15.06
C TYR A 201 -3.51 8.92 15.99
N GLY A 202 -3.25 9.10 17.28
CA GLY A 202 -3.66 8.18 18.35
C GLY A 202 -4.70 8.80 19.26
N TYR A 203 -5.62 7.98 19.79
CA TYR A 203 -6.67 8.40 20.73
C TYR A 203 -7.08 7.29 21.71
N TYR A 204 -7.92 7.65 22.69
CA TYR A 204 -8.42 6.73 23.73
C TYR A 204 -9.92 6.50 23.58
N ASN A 205 -10.40 5.29 23.90
CA ASN A 205 -11.78 4.88 23.70
C ASN A 205 -12.79 5.72 24.52
N GLN A 206 -12.37 6.29 25.65
CA GLN A 206 -13.23 7.17 26.47
C GLN A 206 -13.39 8.57 25.87
N THR A 207 -12.53 8.96 24.91
CA THR A 207 -12.52 10.29 24.28
C THR A 207 -12.28 10.18 22.76
N PRO A 208 -13.16 9.49 22.01
CA PRO A 208 -12.92 9.15 20.60
C PRO A 208 -12.74 10.36 19.68
N HIS A 209 -13.27 11.52 20.07
CA HIS A 209 -13.19 12.78 19.32
C HIS A 209 -11.97 13.65 19.68
N LEU A 210 -11.10 13.20 20.60
CA LEU A 210 -9.90 13.93 21.04
C LEU A 210 -8.65 13.16 20.63
N TRP A 211 -7.84 13.73 19.74
CA TRP A 211 -6.72 13.03 19.11
C TRP A 211 -5.36 13.66 19.46
N SER A 212 -4.30 12.89 19.23
CA SER A 212 -2.92 13.35 19.35
C SER A 212 -2.58 14.52 18.44
N VAL A 213 -1.38 15.08 18.61
CA VAL A 213 -0.70 15.79 17.52
C VAL A 213 -0.56 14.88 16.29
N PRO A 214 -0.61 15.42 15.07
CA PRO A 214 -0.41 14.64 13.86
C PRO A 214 1.00 14.03 13.79
N SER A 215 1.11 12.89 13.11
CA SER A 215 2.39 12.41 12.58
C SER A 215 2.96 13.40 11.55
N GLU A 216 4.23 13.22 11.20
CA GLU A 216 4.72 13.77 9.94
C GLU A 216 3.88 13.27 8.76
N ALA A 217 3.82 14.10 7.72
CA ALA A 217 3.00 13.85 6.55
C ALA A 217 3.71 12.88 5.60
N LEU A 218 3.05 11.79 5.24
CA LEU A 218 3.60 10.77 4.32
C LEU A 218 2.86 10.83 2.99
N GLU A 219 3.54 11.19 1.91
CA GLU A 219 2.94 11.16 0.57
C GLU A 219 3.07 9.76 -0.05
N ILE A 220 1.93 9.20 -0.46
CA ILE A 220 1.85 7.92 -1.16
C ILE A 220 1.71 8.16 -2.66
N HIS A 221 2.62 7.55 -3.41
CA HIS A 221 2.62 7.51 -4.85
C HIS A 221 2.23 6.12 -5.35
N ILE A 222 1.61 6.07 -6.51
CA ILE A 222 1.24 4.81 -7.15
C ILE A 222 2.03 4.74 -8.45
N SER A 223 2.84 3.70 -8.58
CA SER A 223 3.66 3.47 -9.77
C SER A 223 2.85 2.81 -10.87
N GLY A 224 3.08 3.27 -12.10
CA GLY A 224 2.60 2.61 -13.30
C GLY A 224 3.38 1.33 -13.60
N LEU A 225 3.12 0.73 -14.77
CA LEU A 225 3.73 -0.54 -15.22
C LEU A 225 5.21 -0.42 -15.65
N SER A 226 5.92 0.62 -15.23
CA SER A 226 7.30 0.88 -15.65
C SER A 226 8.30 0.03 -14.86
N LYS A 227 9.26 -0.59 -15.57
CA LYS A 227 10.18 -1.61 -15.05
C LYS A 227 11.01 -1.10 -13.88
N LYS A 228 11.11 -1.89 -12.80
CA LYS A 228 11.94 -1.52 -11.65
C LYS A 228 13.42 -1.32 -12.03
N PRO A 229 14.12 -0.31 -11.46
CA PRO A 229 15.56 -0.19 -11.58
C PRO A 229 16.28 -1.15 -10.62
N ASN A 230 17.60 -1.28 -10.76
CA ASN A 230 18.45 -2.02 -9.85
C ASN A 230 19.19 -1.06 -8.91
N LEU A 231 19.31 -1.42 -7.63
CA LEU A 231 20.04 -0.67 -6.61
C LEU A 231 21.29 -1.46 -6.18
N LEU A 232 22.46 -0.84 -6.31
CA LEU A 232 23.77 -1.45 -6.18
C LEU A 232 24.63 -0.70 -5.14
N THR A 233 25.57 -1.42 -4.54
CA THR A 233 26.62 -0.89 -3.66
C THR A 233 27.95 -1.54 -4.03
N TYR A 234 28.96 -0.73 -4.34
CA TYR A 234 30.32 -1.20 -4.60
C TYR A 234 31.12 -1.51 -3.32
N GLN A 235 30.63 -1.02 -2.18
CA GLN A 235 31.31 -1.09 -0.89
C GLN A 235 30.84 -2.27 -0.04
N GLY A 236 29.91 -3.08 -0.56
CA GLY A 236 29.23 -4.15 0.18
C GLY A 236 28.01 -3.65 0.95
N GLN A 237 27.37 -4.60 1.65
CA GLN A 237 26.16 -4.38 2.46
C GLN A 237 26.44 -4.24 3.95
N ILE A 238 27.56 -4.81 4.42
CA ILE A 238 28.05 -4.68 5.80
C ILE A 238 29.20 -3.69 5.77
N LEU A 239 29.09 -2.61 6.54
CA LEU A 239 30.00 -1.47 6.47
C LEU A 239 30.56 -1.12 7.85
N ASP A 240 31.85 -0.84 7.90
CA ASP A 240 32.50 -0.26 9.07
C ASP A 240 32.30 1.28 9.13
N PRO A 241 32.13 1.88 10.33
CA PRO A 241 31.98 3.32 10.48
C PRO A 241 33.09 4.16 9.85
N GLY A 242 32.73 5.36 9.36
CA GLY A 242 33.66 6.43 8.98
C GLY A 242 33.76 6.73 7.48
N LYS A 243 33.97 5.73 6.61
CA LYS A 243 34.04 5.97 5.14
C LYS A 243 32.69 6.46 4.61
N SER A 244 32.66 7.23 3.52
CA SER A 244 31.39 7.64 2.90
C SER A 244 30.77 6.50 2.09
N LEU A 245 29.47 6.29 2.22
CA LEU A 245 28.70 5.35 1.38
C LEU A 245 28.20 6.06 0.11
N THR A 246 28.35 5.41 -1.04
CA THR A 246 27.67 5.75 -2.29
C THR A 246 26.88 4.56 -2.81
N LEU A 247 25.57 4.76 -3.02
CA LEU A 247 24.68 3.79 -3.67
C LEU A 247 24.51 4.19 -5.14
N GLN A 248 24.51 3.23 -6.05
CA GLN A 248 24.20 3.47 -7.46
C GLN A 248 22.85 2.85 -7.78
N CYS A 249 22.00 3.60 -8.46
CA CYS A 249 20.79 3.09 -9.07
C CYS A 249 20.93 3.10 -10.59
N CYS A 250 20.50 2.04 -11.28
CA CYS A 250 20.64 1.93 -12.73
C CYS A 250 19.47 1.18 -13.38
N SER A 251 19.18 1.49 -14.64
CA SER A 251 18.17 0.83 -15.46
C SER A 251 18.58 0.76 -16.92
N ASP A 252 18.03 -0.24 -17.63
CA ASP A 252 18.02 -0.32 -19.09
C ASP A 252 16.93 0.55 -19.73
N ILE A 253 15.95 1.03 -18.95
CA ILE A 253 15.08 2.14 -19.36
C ILE A 253 15.86 3.45 -19.22
N ASN A 254 15.69 4.37 -20.17
CA ASN A 254 16.29 5.70 -20.10
C ASN A 254 15.47 6.64 -19.19
N TYR A 255 15.61 6.49 -17.87
CA TYR A 255 15.00 7.40 -16.89
C TYR A 255 15.79 8.70 -16.78
N ASP A 256 15.09 9.83 -16.85
CA ASP A 256 15.71 11.16 -16.74
C ASP A 256 16.14 11.50 -15.31
N ARG A 257 15.48 10.88 -14.31
CA ARG A 257 15.75 11.06 -12.89
C ARG A 257 15.53 9.78 -12.10
N PHE A 258 16.23 9.67 -10.98
CA PHE A 258 16.09 8.59 -10.02
C PHE A 258 15.79 9.15 -8.62
N ALA A 259 15.07 8.37 -7.83
CA ALA A 259 14.80 8.63 -6.42
C ALA A 259 15.33 7.48 -5.56
N LEU A 260 16.00 7.81 -4.46
CA LEU A 260 16.40 6.88 -3.40
C LEU A 260 15.54 7.12 -2.16
N TYR A 261 14.97 6.05 -1.61
CA TYR A 261 14.20 6.05 -0.36
C TYR A 261 14.86 5.14 0.67
N LYS A 262 15.01 5.63 1.89
CA LYS A 262 15.36 4.84 3.07
C LYS A 262 14.08 4.51 3.83
N LEU A 263 13.87 3.24 4.17
CA LEU A 263 12.68 2.81 4.91
C LEU A 263 12.59 3.54 6.26
N GLY A 264 11.46 4.21 6.50
CA GLY A 264 11.23 5.06 7.68
C GLY A 264 11.83 6.47 7.60
N GLY A 265 12.41 6.84 6.46
CA GLY A 265 12.73 8.24 6.15
C GLY A 265 11.48 9.04 5.76
N ALA A 266 11.55 10.37 5.88
CA ALA A 266 10.45 11.26 5.52
C ALA A 266 10.33 11.47 4.00
N ASP A 267 11.47 11.72 3.32
CA ASP A 267 11.51 12.17 1.93
C ASP A 267 12.41 11.30 1.04
N PHE A 268 12.20 11.41 -0.28
CA PHE A 268 13.07 10.83 -1.30
C PHE A 268 14.26 11.75 -1.60
N THR A 269 15.46 11.18 -1.67
CA THR A 269 16.61 11.87 -2.29
C THR A 269 16.53 11.70 -3.80
N GLN A 270 16.53 12.78 -4.58
CA GLN A 270 16.39 12.73 -6.04
C GLN A 270 17.64 13.23 -6.76
N ASN A 271 18.15 12.45 -7.71
CA ASN A 271 19.29 12.82 -8.57
C ASN A 271 18.94 12.60 -10.05
N GLY A 272 19.53 13.42 -10.93
CA GLY A 272 19.37 13.26 -12.38
C GLY A 272 20.03 11.98 -12.91
N GLY A 273 19.41 11.36 -13.90
CA GLY A 273 19.96 10.22 -14.62
C GLY A 273 21.09 10.65 -15.55
N GLN A 274 22.21 9.93 -15.48
CA GLN A 274 23.32 10.01 -16.43
C GLN A 274 23.21 8.84 -17.40
N TRP A 275 23.26 9.14 -18.70
CA TRP A 275 23.20 8.11 -19.75
C TRP A 275 24.60 7.65 -20.12
N THR A 276 24.82 6.34 -20.14
CA THR A 276 26.12 5.74 -20.49
C THR A 276 26.18 5.34 -21.97
N GLN A 277 27.40 5.24 -22.50
CA GLN A 277 27.64 4.71 -23.86
C GLN A 277 27.13 3.28 -24.06
N SER A 278 26.90 2.52 -22.97
CA SER A 278 26.30 1.19 -23.01
C SER A 278 24.77 1.19 -23.03
N GLY A 279 24.12 2.34 -23.21
CA GLY A 279 22.67 2.48 -23.31
C GLY A 279 21.93 2.42 -21.96
N LEU A 280 22.63 2.43 -20.82
CA LEU A 280 22.03 2.40 -19.49
C LEU A 280 21.81 3.82 -18.96
N SER A 281 20.76 4.03 -18.16
CA SER A 281 20.66 5.21 -17.30
C SER A 281 21.10 4.85 -15.88
N LEU A 282 21.86 5.73 -15.22
CA LEU A 282 22.26 5.55 -13.83
C LEU A 282 22.27 6.85 -13.03
N ALA A 283 22.15 6.74 -11.71
CA ALA A 283 22.39 7.85 -10.79
C ALA A 283 23.15 7.35 -9.56
N ASN A 284 24.16 8.11 -9.15
CA ASN A 284 24.92 7.85 -7.93
C ASN A 284 24.35 8.71 -6.79
N PHE A 285 24.16 8.12 -5.61
CA PHE A 285 23.64 8.75 -4.41
C PHE A 285 24.69 8.65 -3.29
N THR A 286 25.38 9.75 -3.02
CA THR A 286 26.30 9.85 -1.88
C THR A 286 25.48 10.07 -0.61
N VAL A 287 25.36 9.04 0.23
CA VAL A 287 24.56 9.07 1.47
C VAL A 287 25.31 9.80 2.59
N GLY A 288 26.64 9.82 2.53
CA GLY A 288 27.52 10.45 3.52
C GLY A 288 28.30 9.43 4.36
N PRO A 289 28.99 9.89 5.43
CA PRO A 289 29.83 9.03 6.27
C PRO A 289 29.04 7.95 6.99
N VAL A 290 29.55 6.71 6.95
CA VAL A 290 28.93 5.54 7.57
C VAL A 290 28.84 5.73 9.08
N SER A 291 27.60 5.68 9.57
CA SER A 291 27.19 5.86 10.97
C SER A 291 25.90 5.08 11.23
N SER A 292 25.50 4.91 12.49
CA SER A 292 24.29 4.18 12.87
C SER A 292 22.99 4.71 12.25
N SER A 293 22.92 6.00 11.89
CA SER A 293 21.73 6.62 11.28
C SER A 293 21.47 6.15 9.85
N ILE A 294 22.52 5.82 9.09
CA ILE A 294 22.40 5.32 7.71
C ILE A 294 22.04 3.83 7.65
N ALA A 295 22.11 3.10 8.76
CA ALA A 295 21.68 1.70 8.84
C ALA A 295 20.20 1.56 8.48
N GLY A 296 19.84 0.60 7.62
CA GLY A 296 18.46 0.42 7.18
C GLY A 296 18.32 -0.19 5.79
N GLN A 297 17.07 -0.36 5.38
CA GLN A 297 16.69 -0.84 4.06
C GLN A 297 16.48 0.34 3.09
N TYR A 298 17.03 0.22 1.88
CA TYR A 298 16.93 1.22 0.82
C TYR A 298 16.24 0.64 -0.41
N ARG A 299 15.53 1.50 -1.15
CA ARG A 299 14.92 1.21 -2.46
C ARG A 299 15.15 2.38 -3.41
N CYS A 300 15.20 2.09 -4.70
CA CYS A 300 15.28 3.10 -5.75
C CYS A 300 14.12 3.02 -6.75
N TYR A 301 13.83 4.14 -7.38
CA TYR A 301 12.79 4.33 -8.40
C TYR A 301 13.36 5.19 -9.54
N GLY A 302 12.92 4.93 -10.77
CA GLY A 302 13.17 5.79 -11.92
C GLY A 302 11.92 6.57 -12.30
N ALA A 303 12.09 7.75 -12.91
CA ALA A 303 11.00 8.50 -13.54
C ALA A 303 11.50 9.30 -14.74
N HIS A 304 10.58 9.66 -15.62
CA HIS A 304 10.82 10.61 -16.70
C HIS A 304 10.52 12.04 -16.23
N ASN A 305 11.19 13.05 -16.81
CA ASN A 305 11.06 14.44 -16.38
C ASN A 305 9.65 15.02 -16.57
N LEU A 306 8.95 14.57 -17.62
CA LEU A 306 7.57 14.99 -17.90
C LEU A 306 6.51 14.17 -17.16
N SER A 307 6.91 13.15 -16.39
CA SER A 307 6.00 12.27 -15.66
C SER A 307 6.05 12.50 -14.15
N SER A 308 4.86 12.56 -13.55
CA SER A 308 4.67 12.46 -12.09
C SER A 308 4.60 11.02 -11.59
N GLU A 309 4.65 10.03 -12.48
CA GLU A 309 4.64 8.60 -12.14
C GLU A 309 6.06 8.06 -11.97
N TRP A 310 6.27 7.34 -10.88
CA TRP A 310 7.48 6.57 -10.61
C TRP A 310 7.38 5.16 -11.20
N SER A 311 8.53 4.54 -11.45
CA SER A 311 8.63 3.10 -11.71
C SER A 311 8.23 2.27 -10.49
N ALA A 312 8.02 0.97 -10.71
CA ALA A 312 8.06 0.00 -9.62
C ALA A 312 9.39 0.11 -8.84
N SER A 313 9.39 -0.26 -7.57
CA SER A 313 10.58 -0.16 -6.70
C SER A 313 11.65 -1.18 -7.07
N SER A 314 12.92 -0.82 -6.95
CA SER A 314 14.02 -1.79 -6.92
C SER A 314 13.81 -2.84 -5.83
N ASP A 315 14.52 -3.97 -5.97
CA ASP A 315 14.66 -4.90 -4.85
C ASP A 315 15.33 -4.19 -3.66
N PRO A 316 14.99 -4.57 -2.41
CA PRO A 316 15.50 -3.91 -1.22
C PRO A 316 17.00 -4.18 -1.02
N LEU A 317 17.75 -3.12 -0.74
CA LEU A 317 19.14 -3.18 -0.33
C LEU A 317 19.26 -2.88 1.17
N ASP A 318 19.63 -3.90 1.95
CA ASP A 318 19.85 -3.76 3.39
C ASP A 318 21.29 -3.31 3.68
N ILE A 319 21.45 -2.13 4.26
CA ILE A 319 22.73 -1.58 4.72
C ILE A 319 22.84 -1.80 6.24
N MET A 320 23.89 -2.52 6.64
CA MET A 320 24.16 -2.94 8.01
C MET A 320 25.49 -2.38 8.50
N ILE A 321 25.53 -1.89 9.75
CA ILE A 321 26.70 -1.19 10.30
C ILE A 321 27.31 -1.99 11.44
N THR A 322 28.64 -2.23 11.38
CA THR A 322 29.40 -3.02 12.37
C THR A 322 29.75 -2.21 13.63
N GLY A 323 30.17 -2.93 14.68
CA GLY A 323 30.71 -2.32 15.91
C GLY A 323 29.70 -1.51 16.73
N GLN A 324 28.41 -1.65 16.45
CA GLN A 324 27.33 -0.94 17.14
C GLN A 324 26.84 -1.66 18.40
N ARG A 325 27.17 -2.95 18.55
CA ARG A 325 26.93 -3.74 19.77
C ARG A 325 28.26 -4.17 20.41
N PRO A 326 28.44 -4.03 21.74
CA PRO A 326 29.73 -4.19 22.42
C PRO A 326 30.08 -5.65 22.72
N PHE A 327 30.02 -6.52 21.72
CA PHE A 327 30.48 -7.91 21.79
C PHE A 327 30.99 -8.36 20.42
N SER A 328 31.71 -9.48 20.38
CA SER A 328 32.09 -10.19 19.15
C SER A 328 31.64 -11.65 19.28
N PRO A 329 30.86 -12.21 18.34
CA PRO A 329 30.56 -13.64 18.33
C PRO A 329 31.80 -14.44 17.92
N SER A 330 31.87 -15.72 18.28
CA SER A 330 32.85 -16.63 17.66
C SER A 330 32.20 -17.39 16.49
N LEU A 331 33.04 -17.71 15.50
CA LEU A 331 32.67 -18.48 14.32
C LEU A 331 33.53 -19.74 14.29
N SER A 332 32.89 -20.89 14.08
CA SER A 332 33.53 -22.20 13.95
C SER A 332 32.98 -22.93 12.72
N VAL A 333 33.65 -24.01 12.31
CA VAL A 333 33.27 -24.81 11.14
C VAL A 333 33.26 -26.29 11.51
N LYS A 334 32.27 -27.03 10.99
CA LYS A 334 32.16 -28.49 11.09
C LYS A 334 31.94 -29.05 9.67
N PRO A 335 32.59 -30.17 9.29
CA PRO A 335 33.55 -30.94 10.08
C PRO A 335 34.92 -30.25 10.20
N ASN A 336 35.43 -29.63 9.13
CA ASN A 336 36.74 -28.96 9.05
C ASN A 336 36.69 -27.77 8.08
N SER A 337 37.71 -26.91 8.10
CA SER A 337 37.91 -25.78 7.17
C SER A 337 38.41 -26.16 5.78
N THR A 338 38.85 -27.41 5.59
CA THR A 338 39.25 -27.96 4.30
C THR A 338 38.40 -29.17 3.98
N VAL A 339 37.69 -29.10 2.85
CA VAL A 339 36.69 -30.09 2.41
C VAL A 339 36.79 -30.33 0.91
N HIS A 340 36.13 -31.37 0.44
CA HIS A 340 36.02 -31.70 -0.98
C HIS A 340 34.74 -31.17 -1.60
N SER A 341 34.74 -31.01 -2.93
CA SER A 341 33.52 -30.61 -3.63
C SER A 341 32.50 -31.74 -3.60
N GLY A 342 31.25 -31.41 -3.22
CA GLY A 342 30.19 -32.37 -2.92
C GLY A 342 29.99 -32.62 -1.42
N ASP A 343 30.91 -32.19 -0.55
CA ASP A 343 30.77 -32.32 0.91
C ASP A 343 29.68 -31.39 1.47
N ASN A 344 29.28 -31.65 2.73
CA ASN A 344 28.42 -30.78 3.52
C ASN A 344 29.25 -30.06 4.58
N VAL A 345 29.05 -28.74 4.73
CA VAL A 345 29.77 -27.88 5.68
C VAL A 345 28.76 -27.09 6.50
N THR A 346 28.94 -27.03 7.81
CA THR A 346 28.18 -26.15 8.69
C THR A 346 29.10 -25.13 9.34
N LEU A 347 28.82 -23.86 9.09
CA LEU A 347 29.44 -22.72 9.79
C LEU A 347 28.57 -22.37 11.00
N MET A 348 29.13 -22.40 12.19
CA MET A 348 28.41 -22.21 13.45
C MET A 348 28.86 -20.93 14.14
N CYS A 349 27.94 -19.98 14.27
CA CYS A 349 28.14 -18.76 15.04
C CYS A 349 27.61 -18.95 16.46
N GLN A 350 28.32 -18.44 17.46
CA GLN A 350 27.91 -18.52 18.86
C GLN A 350 28.26 -17.25 19.65
N SER A 351 27.50 -16.97 20.71
CA SER A 351 27.66 -15.81 21.60
C SER A 351 27.06 -16.12 22.98
N THR A 352 27.80 -15.77 24.04
CA THR A 352 27.29 -15.75 25.43
C THR A 352 26.40 -14.53 25.72
N PHE A 353 26.48 -13.49 24.88
CA PHE A 353 25.57 -12.34 24.93
C PHE A 353 24.30 -12.63 24.12
N LYS A 354 23.17 -12.08 24.57
CA LYS A 354 21.89 -12.17 23.85
C LYS A 354 21.97 -11.57 22.44
N VAL A 355 21.86 -12.47 21.46
CA VAL A 355 21.70 -12.21 20.03
C VAL A 355 20.35 -12.79 19.62
N ASP A 356 19.54 -12.05 18.86
CA ASP A 356 18.26 -12.58 18.34
C ASP A 356 18.41 -13.13 16.90
N THR A 357 19.32 -12.53 16.11
CA THR A 357 19.61 -12.93 14.72
C THR A 357 21.12 -12.83 14.44
N PHE A 358 21.71 -13.91 13.95
CA PHE A 358 23.08 -13.96 13.45
C PHE A 358 23.13 -13.69 11.94
N ILE A 359 24.24 -13.10 11.48
CA ILE A 359 24.50 -12.78 10.08
C ILE A 359 25.85 -13.35 9.68
N LEU A 360 25.88 -14.19 8.65
CA LEU A 360 27.09 -14.75 8.05
C LEU A 360 27.40 -14.05 6.73
N SER A 361 28.63 -13.55 6.57
CA SER A 361 29.12 -12.93 5.34
C SER A 361 30.41 -13.56 4.87
N LYS A 362 30.54 -13.74 3.55
CA LYS A 362 31.78 -14.08 2.86
C LYS A 362 32.43 -12.80 2.31
N GLU A 363 33.72 -12.60 2.55
CA GLU A 363 34.46 -11.46 1.98
C GLU A 363 34.47 -11.51 0.44
N GLY A 364 34.32 -10.36 -0.20
CA GLY A 364 34.29 -10.23 -1.66
C GLY A 364 33.03 -10.79 -2.35
N ALA A 365 32.05 -11.32 -1.61
CA ALA A 365 30.81 -11.83 -2.20
C ALA A 365 29.84 -10.71 -2.58
N ALA A 366 29.29 -10.77 -3.80
CA ALA A 366 28.23 -9.87 -4.27
C ALA A 366 26.82 -10.24 -3.74
N HIS A 367 26.64 -11.46 -3.22
CA HIS A 367 25.37 -11.96 -2.72
C HIS A 367 25.00 -11.35 -1.35
N GLN A 368 23.70 -11.29 -1.03
CA GLN A 368 23.24 -10.83 0.28
C GLN A 368 23.78 -11.74 1.41
N PRO A 369 24.22 -11.17 2.55
CA PRO A 369 24.62 -11.95 3.72
C PRO A 369 23.47 -12.84 4.23
N GLN A 370 23.80 -14.07 4.62
CA GLN A 370 22.81 -15.00 5.16
C GLN A 370 22.43 -14.58 6.57
N ARG A 371 21.13 -14.58 6.90
CA ARG A 371 20.60 -14.26 8.22
C ARG A 371 19.86 -15.46 8.80
N LEU A 372 20.12 -15.79 10.08
CA LEU A 372 19.42 -16.86 10.77
C LEU A 372 19.07 -16.45 12.21
N LYS A 373 17.86 -16.78 12.66
CA LYS A 373 17.45 -16.58 14.06
C LYS A 373 18.30 -17.45 14.98
N SER A 374 18.66 -16.91 16.14
CA SER A 374 19.39 -17.65 17.17
C SER A 374 18.53 -18.78 17.76
N LYS A 375 19.12 -19.94 17.99
CA LYS A 375 18.66 -20.89 18.99
C LYS A 375 19.32 -20.54 20.33
N SER A 376 18.58 -20.63 21.43
CA SER A 376 19.11 -20.41 22.78
C SER A 376 19.13 -21.72 23.57
N GLU A 377 20.30 -22.16 23.99
CA GLU A 377 20.50 -23.34 24.84
C GLU A 377 21.36 -22.94 26.03
N ALA A 378 20.88 -23.16 27.27
CA ALA A 378 21.63 -22.88 28.51
C ALA A 378 22.25 -21.46 28.64
N TRP A 379 21.62 -20.44 28.05
CA TRP A 379 22.08 -19.03 27.93
C TRP A 379 23.17 -18.76 26.88
N ASP A 380 23.62 -19.76 26.14
CA ASP A 380 24.37 -19.57 24.90
C ASP A 380 23.42 -19.39 23.71
N PHE A 381 23.74 -18.45 22.84
CA PHE A 381 23.00 -18.13 21.63
C PHE A 381 23.81 -18.59 20.42
N GLN A 382 23.23 -19.46 19.58
CA GLN A 382 23.93 -20.02 18.42
C GLN A 382 23.08 -20.09 17.15
N ALA A 383 23.74 -20.12 16.00
CA ALA A 383 23.13 -20.28 14.68
C ALA A 383 24.01 -21.14 13.77
N GLU A 384 23.39 -22.10 13.09
CA GLU A 384 24.05 -23.07 12.22
C GLU A 384 23.72 -22.78 10.75
N PHE A 385 24.71 -22.32 10.00
CA PHE A 385 24.64 -22.06 8.56
C PHE A 385 25.16 -23.28 7.80
N SER A 386 24.25 -24.20 7.49
CA SER A 386 24.57 -25.43 6.77
C SER A 386 24.52 -25.23 5.26
N MET A 387 25.59 -25.68 4.58
CA MET A 387 25.77 -25.67 3.13
C MET A 387 25.94 -27.11 2.65
N SER A 388 25.11 -27.54 1.71
CA SER A 388 25.14 -28.89 1.15
C SER A 388 25.78 -28.92 -0.24
N ALA A 389 26.49 -30.00 -0.57
CA ALA A 389 27.11 -30.22 -1.88
C ALA A 389 28.01 -29.04 -2.34
N VAL A 390 28.98 -28.67 -1.50
CA VAL A 390 29.79 -27.46 -1.72
C VAL A 390 30.61 -27.51 -3.02
N MET A 391 30.76 -26.34 -3.65
CA MET A 391 31.54 -26.13 -4.87
C MET A 391 32.72 -25.19 -4.58
N SER A 392 33.67 -25.07 -5.52
CA SER A 392 34.88 -24.26 -5.35
C SER A 392 34.61 -22.75 -5.23
N ASP A 393 33.48 -22.26 -5.74
CA ASP A 393 33.02 -20.87 -5.63
C ASP A 393 32.68 -20.44 -4.18
N LEU A 394 32.40 -21.41 -3.29
CA LEU A 394 32.19 -21.18 -1.86
C LEU A 394 33.51 -21.01 -1.09
N SER A 395 34.67 -21.30 -1.68
CA SER A 395 35.96 -21.08 -1.00
C SER A 395 36.26 -19.60 -0.76
N GLY A 396 36.81 -19.27 0.40
CA GLY A 396 37.13 -17.89 0.83
C GLY A 396 36.88 -17.65 2.32
N THR A 397 37.01 -16.38 2.73
CA THR A 397 37.01 -15.99 4.14
C THR A 397 35.62 -15.58 4.62
N TYR A 398 35.15 -16.19 5.70
CA TYR A 398 33.86 -15.96 6.32
C TYR A 398 34.01 -15.22 7.66
N ARG A 399 33.05 -14.34 7.96
CA ARG A 399 32.88 -13.67 9.26
C ARG A 399 31.41 -13.69 9.67
N CYS A 400 31.19 -13.71 10.98
CA CYS A 400 29.86 -13.66 11.56
C CYS A 400 29.64 -12.44 12.45
N TYR A 401 28.39 -12.01 12.54
CA TYR A 401 27.93 -10.87 13.32
C TYR A 401 26.63 -11.24 14.06
N GLY A 402 26.40 -10.61 15.22
CA GLY A 402 25.14 -10.67 15.93
C GLY A 402 24.33 -9.38 15.80
N SER A 403 23.01 -9.49 15.78
CA SER A 403 22.06 -8.39 15.82
C SER A 403 20.91 -8.70 16.78
N GLN A 404 20.09 -7.69 17.07
CA GLN A 404 18.89 -7.82 17.89
C GLN A 404 17.67 -7.34 17.11
N ASP A 405 16.51 -7.90 17.43
CA ASP A 405 15.24 -7.59 16.76
C ASP A 405 14.81 -6.13 16.98
N SER A 406 15.35 -5.48 18.00
CA SER A 406 15.18 -4.04 18.25
C SER A 406 15.95 -3.12 17.30
N SER A 407 16.99 -3.63 16.63
CA SER A 407 17.79 -2.87 15.65
C SER A 407 18.47 -3.82 14.64
N PRO A 408 17.74 -4.44 13.72
CA PRO A 408 18.27 -5.52 12.87
C PRO A 408 19.39 -5.09 11.91
N TYR A 409 19.57 -3.78 11.70
CA TYR A 409 20.62 -3.20 10.85
C TYR A 409 21.88 -2.77 11.62
N LEU A 410 21.89 -2.84 12.96
CA LEU A 410 23.02 -2.49 13.80
C LEU A 410 23.67 -3.76 14.35
N LEU A 411 24.89 -4.04 13.92
CA LEU A 411 25.60 -5.29 14.17
C LEU A 411 26.63 -5.17 15.29
N SER A 412 27.03 -6.32 15.82
CA SER A 412 28.20 -6.51 16.66
C SER A 412 29.51 -6.15 15.94
N TYR A 413 30.63 -6.26 16.66
CA TYR A 413 31.92 -6.44 16.00
C TYR A 413 31.95 -7.79 15.26
N ALA A 414 32.83 -7.92 14.27
CA ALA A 414 33.01 -9.15 13.53
C ALA A 414 33.58 -10.27 14.41
N SER A 415 33.23 -11.52 14.09
CA SER A 415 33.97 -12.68 14.59
C SER A 415 35.41 -12.69 14.09
N GLY A 416 36.24 -13.55 14.69
CA GLY A 416 37.46 -14.01 14.02
C GLY A 416 37.14 -14.58 12.62
N PRO A 417 38.02 -14.38 11.63
CA PRO A 417 37.83 -14.90 10.28
C PRO A 417 37.98 -16.43 10.25
N VAL A 418 37.20 -17.10 9.41
CA VAL A 418 37.35 -18.52 9.09
C VAL A 418 37.51 -18.66 7.58
N GLU A 419 38.66 -19.16 7.13
CA GLU A 419 38.88 -19.49 5.72
C GLU A 419 38.36 -20.89 5.41
N LEU A 420 37.45 -20.98 4.44
CA LEU A 420 36.96 -22.26 3.91
C LEU A 420 37.67 -22.57 2.59
N THR A 421 38.25 -23.77 2.49
CA THR A 421 38.94 -24.26 1.29
C THR A 421 38.22 -25.49 0.75
N VAL A 422 37.75 -25.41 -0.50
CA VAL A 422 37.01 -26.49 -1.17
C VAL A 422 37.86 -27.05 -2.31
N SER A 423 38.33 -28.28 -2.15
CA SER A 423 39.28 -28.95 -3.05
C SER A 423 38.58 -30.03 -3.88
N GLY A 424 38.41 -29.82 -5.19
CA GLY A 424 37.84 -30.85 -6.06
C GLY A 424 38.17 -30.65 -7.53
N LYS A 425 38.50 -31.75 -8.22
CA LYS A 425 38.47 -31.78 -9.69
C LYS A 425 37.02 -31.94 -10.11
N VAL A 426 36.47 -30.94 -10.80
CA VAL A 426 35.26 -31.15 -11.60
C VAL A 426 35.66 -32.04 -12.77
N THR A 427 35.16 -33.28 -12.80
CA THR A 427 35.24 -34.13 -14.01
C THR A 427 34.22 -33.60 -15.02
N LEU A 428 34.53 -32.43 -15.60
CA LEU A 428 33.75 -31.86 -16.68
C LEU A 428 34.08 -32.66 -17.94
N ASN A 429 33.13 -33.46 -18.41
CA ASN A 429 33.19 -34.01 -19.76
C ASN A 429 33.36 -32.85 -20.74
N SER A 430 34.37 -32.93 -21.61
CA SER A 430 34.98 -31.78 -22.28
C SER A 430 34.01 -30.82 -22.97
N GLN A 431 33.64 -29.74 -22.29
CA GLN A 431 33.27 -28.46 -22.90
C GLN A 431 33.94 -27.34 -22.11
N THR A 432 34.84 -26.61 -22.77
CA THR A 432 35.47 -25.40 -22.23
C THR A 432 34.42 -24.30 -22.09
N VAL A 433 33.79 -24.21 -20.93
CA VAL A 433 33.01 -23.03 -20.54
C VAL A 433 33.99 -22.00 -19.98
N THR A 434 34.36 -21.03 -20.82
CA THR A 434 35.09 -19.84 -20.37
C THR A 434 34.12 -18.99 -19.56
N PHE A 435 34.19 -19.08 -18.23
CA PHE A 435 33.40 -18.22 -17.35
C PHE A 435 33.91 -16.77 -17.47
N PRO A 436 33.06 -15.78 -17.81
CA PRO A 436 33.46 -14.39 -17.74
C PRO A 436 33.66 -14.02 -16.27
N THR A 437 34.74 -13.28 -15.99
CA THR A 437 34.90 -12.54 -14.74
C THR A 437 33.73 -11.55 -14.62
N HIS A 438 32.79 -11.83 -13.70
CA HIS A 438 31.63 -10.97 -13.49
C HIS A 438 32.02 -9.67 -12.78
N ASP A 439 32.43 -8.67 -13.58
CA ASP A 439 32.28 -7.28 -13.17
C ASP A 439 30.79 -7.00 -12.92
N VAL A 440 30.49 -6.39 -11.77
CA VAL A 440 29.13 -6.02 -11.36
C VAL A 440 28.61 -4.93 -12.30
N THR A 441 27.96 -5.38 -13.37
CA THR A 441 27.42 -4.56 -14.45
C THR A 441 25.96 -4.93 -14.68
N CYS A 442 25.13 -3.95 -15.07
CA CYS A 442 23.67 -4.09 -15.18
C CYS A 442 23.19 -4.99 -16.34
N VAL A 443 24.07 -5.82 -16.92
CA VAL A 443 23.89 -6.46 -18.23
C VAL A 443 23.41 -7.92 -18.14
N SER A 444 23.50 -8.56 -16.96
CA SER A 444 23.25 -10.00 -16.78
C SER A 444 21.87 -10.52 -17.25
N GLY A 445 20.85 -9.66 -17.35
CA GLY A 445 19.53 -10.03 -17.86
C GLY A 445 19.37 -9.93 -19.39
N LEU A 446 20.21 -9.15 -20.09
CA LEU A 446 20.03 -8.81 -21.50
C LEU A 446 20.43 -9.96 -22.44
N GLU A 447 21.52 -10.66 -22.11
CA GLU A 447 22.09 -11.68 -22.99
C GLU A 447 21.20 -12.92 -23.14
N GLY A 448 20.50 -13.32 -22.07
CA GLY A 448 19.53 -14.42 -22.10
C GLY A 448 18.29 -14.07 -22.93
N TYR A 449 17.76 -12.85 -22.77
CA TYR A 449 16.57 -12.40 -23.52
C TYR A 449 16.86 -12.28 -25.02
N LEU A 450 18.02 -11.73 -25.40
CA LEU A 450 18.41 -11.60 -26.81
C LEU A 450 18.58 -12.98 -27.47
N LYS A 451 19.22 -13.94 -26.79
CA LYS A 451 19.35 -15.32 -27.25
C LYS A 451 17.99 -16.01 -27.44
N ALA A 452 17.05 -15.81 -26.50
CA ALA A 452 15.69 -16.33 -26.62
C ALA A 452 14.93 -15.71 -27.81
N LEU A 453 15.02 -14.40 -28.00
CA LEU A 453 14.31 -13.67 -29.05
C LEU A 453 14.82 -14.04 -30.45
N VAL A 454 16.13 -14.23 -30.62
CA VAL A 454 16.72 -14.81 -31.84
C VAL A 454 16.23 -16.24 -32.07
N GLY A 455 16.20 -17.08 -31.04
CA GLY A 455 15.71 -18.46 -31.14
C GLY A 455 14.25 -18.55 -31.60
N VAL A 456 13.37 -17.74 -31.01
CA VAL A 456 11.95 -17.65 -31.40
C VAL A 456 11.79 -17.14 -32.84
N SER A 457 12.58 -16.14 -33.24
CA SER A 457 12.57 -15.61 -34.61
C SER A 457 12.97 -16.68 -35.65
N VAL A 458 14.05 -17.42 -35.40
CA VAL A 458 14.51 -18.51 -36.28
C VAL A 458 13.46 -19.62 -36.38
N ALA A 459 12.86 -20.04 -35.25
CA ALA A 459 11.79 -21.04 -35.24
C ALA A 459 10.57 -20.59 -36.06
N PHE A 460 10.17 -19.32 -35.94
CA PHE A 460 9.06 -18.74 -36.70
C PHE A 460 9.33 -18.74 -38.22
N PHE A 461 10.53 -18.32 -38.65
CA PHE A 461 10.90 -18.33 -40.07
C PHE A 461 10.97 -19.77 -40.65
N LEU A 462 11.49 -20.74 -39.88
CA LEU A 462 11.49 -22.14 -40.29
C LEU A 462 10.07 -22.69 -40.46
N PHE A 463 9.16 -22.38 -39.52
CA PHE A 463 7.77 -22.82 -39.61
C PHE A 463 7.05 -22.19 -40.81
N LEU A 464 7.27 -20.90 -41.07
CA LEU A 464 6.74 -20.19 -42.24
C LEU A 464 7.23 -20.82 -43.55
N PHE A 465 8.52 -21.16 -43.64
CA PHE A 465 9.11 -21.80 -44.82
C PHE A 465 8.51 -23.20 -45.08
N ILE A 466 8.34 -24.01 -44.03
CA ILE A 466 7.65 -25.30 -44.12
C ILE A 466 6.20 -25.13 -44.62
N LEU A 467 5.48 -24.13 -44.10
CA LEU A 467 4.09 -23.87 -44.49
C LEU A 467 3.97 -23.46 -45.96
N ILE A 468 4.88 -22.60 -46.45
CA ILE A 468 4.98 -22.23 -47.86
C ILE A 468 5.31 -23.46 -48.73
N PHE A 469 6.26 -24.30 -48.31
CA PHE A 469 6.62 -25.52 -49.03
C PHE A 469 5.45 -26.51 -49.14
N LEU A 470 4.66 -26.67 -48.07
CA LEU A 470 3.44 -27.50 -48.08
C LEU A 470 2.36 -26.92 -49.02
N LEU A 471 2.18 -25.60 -49.06
CA LEU A 471 1.26 -24.94 -49.99
C LEU A 471 1.72 -25.09 -51.45
N LEU A 472 3.03 -25.00 -51.72
CA LEU A 472 3.60 -25.25 -53.05
C LEU A 472 3.42 -26.72 -53.47
N ARG A 473 3.66 -27.69 -52.57
CA ARG A 473 3.36 -29.12 -52.84
C ARG A 473 1.88 -29.35 -53.13
N ARG A 474 0.97 -28.74 -52.37
CA ARG A 474 -0.49 -28.81 -52.64
C ARG A 474 -0.86 -28.20 -54.00
N ARG A 475 -0.26 -27.06 -54.39
CA ARG A 475 -0.43 -26.50 -55.75
C ARG A 475 0.12 -27.42 -56.84
N HIS A 476 1.25 -28.08 -56.62
CA HIS A 476 1.85 -28.99 -57.60
C HIS A 476 1.01 -30.27 -57.79
N GLN A 477 0.51 -30.88 -56.70
CA GLN A 477 -0.44 -31.99 -56.77
C GLN A 477 -1.79 -31.56 -57.37
N GLY A 478 -2.22 -30.32 -57.13
CA GLY A 478 -3.40 -29.73 -57.77
C GLY A 478 -3.26 -29.57 -59.30
N LYS A 479 -2.04 -29.41 -59.82
CA LYS A 479 -1.78 -29.38 -61.27
C LYS A 479 -1.74 -30.77 -61.91
N PHE A 480 -1.21 -31.80 -61.24
CA PHE A 480 -1.18 -33.17 -61.78
C PHE A 480 -2.52 -33.93 -61.70
N ARG A 481 -3.54 -33.41 -60.99
CA ARG A 481 -4.89 -34.03 -60.89
C ARG A 481 -5.92 -33.45 -61.87
N LYS A 482 -5.47 -32.77 -62.94
CA LYS A 482 -6.34 -32.19 -63.98
C LYS A 482 -6.39 -32.96 -65.31
N ASP A 483 -5.34 -33.69 -65.70
CA ASP A 483 -5.36 -34.46 -66.97
C ASP A 483 -5.94 -35.88 -66.84
N GLY A 484 -6.09 -36.40 -65.62
CA GLY A 484 -6.62 -37.76 -65.38
C GLY A 484 -8.15 -37.91 -65.42
N ARG A 485 -8.92 -36.86 -65.74
CA ARG A 485 -10.39 -36.87 -65.60
C ARG A 485 -11.20 -36.90 -66.90
N HIS A 486 -10.55 -36.90 -68.06
CA HIS A 486 -11.22 -36.99 -69.36
C HIS A 486 -11.39 -38.42 -69.89
N CYS A 487 -10.78 -39.44 -69.26
CA CYS A 487 -10.87 -40.84 -69.69
C CYS A 487 -11.89 -41.68 -68.89
N LEU A 488 -12.41 -41.17 -67.76
CA LEU A 488 -13.34 -41.89 -66.89
C LEU A 488 -14.80 -41.39 -66.97
N SER A 489 -15.19 -40.84 -68.13
CA SER A 489 -16.57 -40.44 -68.44
C SER A 489 -17.26 -41.37 -69.45
N LEU A 490 -16.52 -42.28 -70.09
CA LEU A 490 -16.99 -43.15 -71.18
C LEU A 490 -17.26 -44.60 -70.76
N ILE A 491 -16.82 -45.01 -69.57
CA ILE A 491 -16.93 -46.39 -69.09
C ILE A 491 -18.23 -46.59 -68.27
N THR A 492 -18.67 -45.59 -67.50
CA THR A 492 -19.90 -45.69 -66.69
C THR A 492 -21.18 -45.65 -67.54
N SER A 493 -21.12 -45.12 -68.76
CA SER A 493 -22.23 -45.10 -69.72
C SER A 493 -22.56 -46.46 -70.35
N LEU A 494 -21.77 -47.52 -70.08
CA LEU A 494 -21.95 -48.86 -70.65
C LEU A 494 -22.47 -49.92 -69.65
N LEU A 495 -22.72 -49.56 -68.39
CA LEU A 495 -23.28 -50.47 -67.37
C LEU A 495 -24.70 -50.12 -66.90
N GLN A 496 -25.35 -49.13 -67.53
CA GLN A 496 -26.71 -48.70 -67.20
C GLN A 496 -27.75 -49.31 -68.19
N ARG A 497 -27.86 -50.64 -68.26
CA ARG A 497 -28.93 -51.32 -69.04
C ARG A 497 -29.25 -52.72 -68.50
N SER A 498 -30.54 -53.04 -68.36
CA SER A 498 -31.17 -54.28 -67.80
C SER A 498 -30.86 -54.57 -66.31
N ALA A 499 -31.81 -54.95 -65.43
CA ALA A 499 -33.29 -55.09 -65.47
C ALA A 499 -33.81 -55.01 -63.98
N GLU A 500 -34.95 -54.40 -63.62
CA GLU A 500 -36.31 -55.03 -63.45
C GLU A 500 -36.46 -55.73 -62.05
N GLU A 501 -37.55 -55.71 -61.26
CA GLU A 501 -38.98 -55.36 -61.42
C GLU A 501 -39.66 -54.93 -60.06
N ASP A 502 -40.96 -54.56 -60.08
CA ASP A 502 -41.88 -54.16 -58.96
C ASP A 502 -42.58 -55.41 -58.31
N PRO A 503 -43.61 -55.41 -57.38
CA PRO A 503 -44.88 -54.63 -57.41
C PRO A 503 -45.55 -54.15 -56.06
N GLN A 504 -46.42 -53.13 -56.17
CA GLN A 504 -47.67 -52.83 -55.38
C GLN A 504 -47.59 -52.48 -53.85
N GLY A 505 -48.49 -51.65 -53.28
CA GLY A 505 -49.59 -50.84 -53.83
C GLY A 505 -50.45 -50.06 -52.78
N GLU A 506 -51.11 -48.99 -53.25
CA GLU A 506 -52.38 -48.33 -52.80
C GLU A 506 -52.66 -47.74 -51.38
N THR A 507 -52.71 -46.39 -51.36
CA THR A 507 -53.72 -45.44 -50.77
C THR A 507 -54.14 -45.34 -49.28
N ASN A 508 -54.18 -44.06 -48.83
CA ASN A 508 -55.01 -43.42 -47.78
C ASN A 508 -54.80 -43.86 -46.30
N ALA A 509 -54.56 -42.99 -45.32
CA ALA A 509 -55.25 -41.71 -45.06
C ALA A 509 -54.50 -40.74 -44.09
N GLN A 510 -54.81 -39.45 -44.26
CA GLN A 510 -54.96 -38.36 -43.27
C GLN A 510 -54.34 -38.47 -41.85
N VAL A 511 -53.52 -37.48 -41.46
CA VAL A 511 -53.76 -36.54 -40.31
C VAL A 511 -52.72 -35.41 -40.28
N LYS A 512 -53.14 -34.20 -39.87
CA LYS A 512 -52.30 -32.99 -39.75
C LYS A 512 -51.39 -33.03 -38.51
N GLY A 513 -50.11 -32.69 -38.69
CA GLY A 513 -49.19 -32.32 -37.59
C GLY A 513 -48.16 -31.30 -38.07
N SER A 514 -48.24 -30.05 -37.61
CA SER A 514 -47.42 -28.96 -38.16
C SER A 514 -46.48 -28.29 -37.16
N ARG A 515 -45.18 -28.58 -37.34
CA ARG A 515 -43.99 -27.73 -37.09
C ARG A 515 -43.56 -27.43 -35.65
N LEU A 516 -42.52 -28.17 -35.22
CA LEU A 516 -41.46 -27.64 -34.34
C LEU A 516 -40.49 -26.69 -35.11
N ARG A 517 -39.89 -25.74 -34.38
CA ARG A 517 -38.51 -25.26 -34.55
C ARG A 517 -37.84 -25.39 -33.18
N ARG A 518 -36.87 -26.29 -33.00
CA ARG A 518 -35.42 -26.11 -33.25
C ARG A 518 -34.77 -25.11 -32.28
N ALA A 519 -34.26 -25.63 -31.18
CA ALA A 519 -33.11 -25.06 -30.48
C ALA A 519 -31.80 -25.46 -31.20
N GLY A 520 -30.73 -24.69 -30.99
CA GLY A 520 -29.36 -25.02 -31.41
C GLY A 520 -28.49 -25.18 -30.17
N ALA A 521 -27.68 -26.24 -30.12
CA ALA A 521 -26.77 -26.51 -29.02
C ALA A 521 -25.32 -26.15 -29.40
N VAL A 522 -24.53 -25.77 -28.39
CA VAL A 522 -23.06 -25.74 -28.43
C VAL A 522 -22.54 -26.75 -27.40
N LEU A 523 -21.52 -27.50 -27.78
CA LEU A 523 -20.78 -28.49 -26.99
C LEU A 523 -19.27 -28.30 -27.31
N PRO A 524 -18.31 -28.92 -26.58
CA PRO A 524 -18.34 -29.38 -25.18
C PRO A 524 -17.04 -29.03 -24.40
N SER A 525 -16.95 -29.47 -23.15
CA SER A 525 -15.67 -29.72 -22.44
C SER A 525 -15.71 -31.08 -21.71
N VAL A 526 -14.53 -31.60 -21.31
CA VAL A 526 -14.21 -33.01 -20.99
C VAL A 526 -13.00 -33.05 -20.03
N MET A 527 -12.81 -33.95 -19.05
CA MET A 527 -13.69 -34.88 -18.30
C MET A 527 -12.88 -35.54 -17.16
N SER A 528 -13.36 -35.53 -15.91
CA SER A 528 -12.90 -36.35 -14.76
C SER A 528 -13.91 -36.17 -13.61
N GLY A 529 -14.18 -37.09 -12.68
CA GLY A 529 -13.61 -38.41 -12.42
C GLY A 529 -13.74 -38.75 -10.93
N GLU A 530 -14.72 -39.60 -10.59
CA GLU A 530 -14.84 -40.59 -9.49
C GLU A 530 -13.68 -40.81 -8.48
N VAL A 531 -13.88 -41.32 -7.24
CA VAL A 531 -15.04 -41.51 -6.31
C VAL A 531 -14.50 -42.11 -4.98
N LEU A 532 -15.14 -41.88 -3.81
CA LEU A 532 -15.41 -42.85 -2.71
C LEU A 532 -15.73 -42.22 -1.33
N ASP A 533 -16.64 -42.89 -0.60
CA ASP A 533 -17.14 -42.59 0.75
C ASP A 533 -16.14 -42.83 1.91
N THR A 534 -16.47 -42.33 3.11
CA THR A 534 -16.83 -43.14 4.32
C THR A 534 -17.47 -42.24 5.39
N LYS A 535 -18.21 -42.83 6.35
CA LYS A 535 -19.30 -42.22 7.14
C LYS A 535 -19.09 -42.36 8.67
N ASP A 536 -19.90 -41.60 9.43
CA ASP A 536 -20.32 -41.76 10.85
C ASP A 536 -19.41 -41.33 12.02
N GLY A 537 -20.04 -40.67 13.01
CA GLY A 537 -19.50 -40.27 14.32
C GLY A 537 -20.35 -39.15 14.96
N GLN A 538 -21.06 -39.41 16.07
CA GLN A 538 -22.19 -38.59 16.57
C GLN A 538 -22.27 -38.55 18.11
N ALA A 539 -22.56 -37.37 18.70
CA ALA A 539 -23.13 -37.05 20.03
C ALA A 539 -23.08 -35.51 20.22
N GLU A 540 -24.20 -34.77 20.35
CA GLU A 540 -24.91 -34.37 21.60
C GLU A 540 -24.06 -33.45 22.52
N ASP A 541 -24.55 -32.31 23.04
CA ASP A 541 -25.87 -32.10 23.67
C ASP A 541 -26.36 -30.61 23.74
N ASP A 542 -27.69 -30.44 23.82
CA ASP A 542 -28.55 -29.35 24.34
C ASP A 542 -28.22 -27.83 24.20
N ARG A 543 -29.08 -27.10 23.45
CA ARG A 543 -30.31 -26.44 24.00
C ARG A 543 -31.17 -25.77 22.90
N GLU A 544 -32.48 -25.96 22.99
CA GLU A 544 -33.52 -25.34 22.16
C GLU A 544 -34.33 -24.32 22.99
N MET A 545 -34.66 -23.14 22.43
CA MET A 545 -35.92 -22.44 22.73
C MET A 545 -36.24 -21.32 21.69
N ASP A 546 -37.41 -21.49 21.07
CA ASP A 546 -38.35 -20.53 20.46
C ASP A 546 -38.04 -19.77 19.14
N ASP A 547 -39.05 -19.83 18.26
CA ASP A 547 -39.15 -19.29 16.90
C ASP A 547 -39.31 -17.75 16.82
N ALA A 548 -38.78 -17.18 15.73
CA ALA A 548 -39.37 -15.99 15.08
C ALA A 548 -38.94 -15.89 13.60
N GLU A 549 -39.84 -16.37 12.74
CA GLU A 549 -40.03 -16.09 11.30
C GLU A 549 -39.20 -14.92 10.70
N SER A 550 -38.32 -15.23 9.73
CA SER A 550 -37.53 -14.24 8.97
C SER A 550 -38.01 -14.11 7.52
N GLU A 551 -38.55 -12.96 7.13
CA GLU A 551 -38.83 -12.65 5.72
C GLU A 551 -37.55 -12.37 4.89
N GLU A 552 -37.62 -12.64 3.59
CA GLU A 552 -36.57 -12.35 2.61
C GLU A 552 -36.32 -10.84 2.46
N PRO A 553 -35.06 -10.38 2.30
CA PRO A 553 -34.77 -9.06 1.77
C PRO A 553 -34.98 -9.03 0.25
N GLN A 554 -35.91 -8.18 -0.20
CA GLN A 554 -36.22 -8.00 -1.62
C GLN A 554 -35.04 -7.44 -2.43
N ASP A 555 -34.89 -7.98 -3.64
CA ASP A 555 -33.93 -7.53 -4.66
C ASP A 555 -34.21 -6.07 -5.08
N VAL A 556 -33.20 -5.20 -5.04
CA VAL A 556 -33.29 -3.84 -5.57
C VAL A 556 -32.07 -3.49 -6.43
N THR A 557 -32.31 -3.49 -7.73
CA THR A 557 -31.30 -3.30 -8.78
C THR A 557 -30.76 -1.87 -8.81
N TYR A 558 -29.45 -1.69 -8.63
CA TYR A 558 -28.80 -0.40 -8.89
C TYR A 558 -28.61 -0.16 -10.39
N ALA A 559 -29.25 0.90 -10.91
CA ALA A 559 -29.12 1.30 -12.31
C ALA A 559 -27.75 1.92 -12.62
N GLN A 560 -27.07 1.41 -13.65
CA GLN A 560 -25.82 1.99 -14.16
C GLN A 560 -26.09 3.29 -14.95
N LEU A 561 -25.47 4.40 -14.52
CA LEU A 561 -25.46 5.65 -15.27
C LEU A 561 -24.37 5.63 -16.36
N CYS A 562 -24.79 5.37 -17.61
CA CYS A 562 -23.91 5.50 -18.78
C CYS A 562 -23.61 6.97 -19.11
N THR A 563 -22.37 7.40 -18.89
CA THR A 563 -21.86 8.68 -19.43
C THR A 563 -21.68 8.60 -20.95
N ARG A 564 -22.61 9.18 -21.70
CA ARG A 564 -22.54 9.26 -23.17
C ARG A 564 -21.63 10.43 -23.59
N SER A 565 -20.60 10.12 -24.37
CA SER A 565 -19.60 11.08 -24.84
C SER A 565 -20.17 12.12 -25.81
N LEU A 566 -19.93 13.40 -25.54
CA LEU A 566 -20.30 14.50 -26.44
C LEU A 566 -19.15 14.79 -27.41
N ARG A 567 -19.42 14.70 -28.73
CA ARG A 567 -18.44 15.00 -29.77
C ARG A 567 -18.40 16.51 -30.06
N GLN A 568 -17.28 17.12 -29.66
CA GLN A 568 -16.53 18.19 -30.36
C GLN A 568 -17.26 18.98 -31.47
N GLY A 569 -17.48 20.28 -31.21
CA GLY A 569 -17.78 21.30 -32.22
C GLY A 569 -16.75 22.44 -32.12
N THR A 570 -16.15 22.83 -33.25
CA THR A 570 -14.98 23.71 -33.30
C THR A 570 -15.37 25.20 -33.39
N ALA A 571 -14.80 26.05 -32.54
CA ALA A 571 -14.71 27.50 -32.74
C ALA A 571 -13.47 28.05 -32.02
N ALA A 572 -12.70 28.93 -32.69
CA ALA A 572 -11.50 29.54 -32.12
C ALA A 572 -11.81 30.91 -31.48
N PRO A 573 -11.13 31.31 -30.39
CA PRO A 573 -11.21 32.66 -29.85
C PRO A 573 -10.25 33.63 -30.59
N PRO A 574 -10.59 34.94 -30.68
CA PRO A 574 -9.74 35.96 -31.29
C PRO A 574 -8.63 36.45 -30.33
N PRO A 575 -7.53 37.03 -30.85
CA PRO A 575 -6.46 37.57 -30.03
C PRO A 575 -6.80 38.98 -29.51
N SER A 576 -6.54 39.24 -28.22
CA SER A 576 -6.61 40.60 -27.66
C SER A 576 -5.41 40.88 -26.73
N GLN A 577 -4.60 41.81 -27.26
CA GLN A 577 -3.53 42.66 -26.73
C GLN A 577 -3.10 42.63 -25.25
N ALA A 578 -1.80 42.91 -25.08
CA ALA A 578 -1.18 43.23 -23.80
C ALA A 578 -1.72 44.53 -23.19
N GLY A 579 -1.78 44.56 -21.85
CA GLY A 579 -2.07 45.73 -21.02
C GLY A 579 -1.31 45.62 -19.70
N GLU A 580 -0.92 46.77 -19.14
CA GLU A 580 0.07 46.93 -18.05
C GLU A 580 -0.24 46.20 -16.73
N ALA A 581 0.84 45.94 -15.99
CA ALA A 581 0.80 45.52 -14.59
C ALA A 581 0.67 46.72 -13.64
N PRO A 582 0.01 46.57 -12.47
CA PRO A 582 0.15 47.49 -11.34
C PRO A 582 1.05 46.93 -10.23
N GLU A 583 1.61 47.86 -9.46
CA GLU A 583 2.79 47.76 -8.59
C GLU A 583 2.68 46.88 -7.32
N GLU A 584 3.87 46.58 -6.76
CA GLU A 584 4.05 46.00 -5.43
C GLU A 584 3.59 46.94 -4.30
N SER A 585 3.19 46.36 -3.16
CA SER A 585 3.00 47.08 -1.89
C SER A 585 3.45 46.21 -0.71
N THR A 586 4.77 46.05 -0.55
CA THR A 586 5.42 45.35 0.56
C THR A 586 5.66 46.29 1.74
N VAL A 587 4.73 46.30 2.71
CA VAL A 587 4.92 47.03 3.98
C VAL A 587 5.63 46.13 5.00
N TYR A 588 6.93 46.36 5.20
CA TYR A 588 7.70 45.73 6.29
C TYR A 588 7.49 46.48 7.61
N ALA A 589 7.02 45.78 8.64
CA ALA A 589 7.03 46.27 10.02
C ALA A 589 8.30 45.77 10.74
N ALA A 590 9.16 46.69 11.18
CA ALA A 590 10.36 46.37 11.93
C ALA A 590 10.04 46.20 13.43
N LEU A 591 10.40 45.06 14.01
CA LEU A 591 10.41 44.84 15.46
C LEU A 591 11.85 44.90 15.97
N ALA A 592 12.16 45.95 16.72
CA ALA A 592 13.43 46.08 17.42
C ALA A 592 13.41 45.20 18.69
N VAL A 593 14.42 44.36 18.86
CA VAL A 593 14.69 43.64 20.12
C VAL A 593 15.94 44.25 20.75
N THR A 594 15.78 44.90 21.89
CA THR A 594 16.87 45.49 22.67
C THR A 594 17.75 44.42 23.29
N GLN A 595 19.03 44.40 22.95
CA GLN A 595 20.03 43.60 23.67
C GLN A 595 20.23 44.14 25.09
N GLN A 596 20.22 43.25 26.07
CA GLN A 596 20.47 43.57 27.47
C GLN A 596 21.99 43.44 27.72
N GLY A 597 22.64 44.57 28.02
CA GLY A 597 24.10 44.64 28.17
C GLY A 597 24.62 43.98 29.45
N SER A 598 25.74 43.28 29.34
CA SER A 598 26.49 42.74 30.46
C SER A 598 27.37 43.83 31.12
N VAL A 599 27.30 43.91 32.44
CA VAL A 599 28.19 44.76 33.25
C VAL A 599 29.33 43.89 33.82
N PRO A 600 30.61 44.23 33.58
CA PRO A 600 31.71 43.60 34.30
C PRO A 600 31.94 44.31 35.63
N SER A 601 32.00 43.56 36.73
CA SER A 601 32.63 44.01 37.98
C SER A 601 33.92 43.24 38.19
N ASN A 602 34.97 43.94 38.58
CA ASN A 602 36.32 43.42 38.69
C ASN A 602 36.89 43.74 40.09
N LYS A 603 37.85 42.91 40.52
CA LYS A 603 38.79 43.07 41.65
C LYS A 603 38.36 42.79 43.09
N GLU A 604 39.34 42.15 43.75
CA GLU A 604 39.73 42.19 45.17
C GLU A 604 38.70 41.60 46.16
N GLN A 605 39.06 40.65 47.03
CA GLN A 605 40.37 40.40 47.66
C GLN A 605 40.63 38.91 47.94
#